data_AF-A0ABD2CTQ4-F1
#
_entry.id   AF-A0ABD2CTQ4-F1
#
_cell.length_a   1.000
_cell.length_b   1.000
_cell.length_c   1.000
_cell.angle_alpha   90.00
_cell.angle_beta   90.00
_cell.angle_gamma   90.00
#
_symmetry.space_group_name_H-M   'P 1'
#
loop_
_entity.id
_entity.type
_entity.pdbx_description
1 polymer ?
#
loop_
_entity_poly.entity_id
_entity_poly.type
_entity_poly.pdbx_seq_one_letter_code
_entity_poly.pdbx_strand_id
1 'polypeptide(L)'
;MTSPWRKIQSVEDPVSLLEITSDQLAKSLQEKELKKYKDSLKEEPITEIYDTYESNDTDSDEVIAQMLQAQYNREYDMMLKRTETKVNRDSKVNISYSKYRMSSFEEPDERKTDTDDTNKDFDRFVSIEKEYASIPRCGYKKVGEGSQIVTKHDMLMSSRINACRVLQFPPGIDTGDTGGFDVKLNNKVFNSLRAHSHAQWSKEKAKTRPHSK
;
A
#
# COMPACT_ATOMS: atom_id res chain seq x y z
N MET A 1 -47.63 61.73 -54.12
CA MET A 1 -48.14 60.56 -53.36
C MET A 1 -46.94 59.91 -52.68
N THR A 2 -46.71 60.19 -51.40
CA THR A 2 -45.56 59.72 -50.63
C THR A 2 -45.93 58.43 -49.89
N SER A 3 -45.17 57.35 -50.07
CA SER A 3 -45.45 56.03 -49.48
C SER A 3 -45.26 56.04 -47.95
N PRO A 4 -46.15 55.38 -47.17
CA PRO A 4 -46.14 55.44 -45.70
C PRO A 4 -45.21 54.42 -45.03
N TRP A 5 -44.43 53.65 -45.80
CA TRP A 5 -43.59 52.59 -45.25
C TRP A 5 -42.14 53.06 -45.11
N ARG A 6 -41.67 53.12 -43.85
CA ARG A 6 -40.27 53.42 -43.49
C ARG A 6 -39.36 52.35 -44.12
N LYS A 7 -38.35 52.77 -44.88
CA LYS A 7 -37.32 51.87 -45.43
C LYS A 7 -36.63 51.14 -44.28
N ILE A 8 -36.75 49.81 -44.24
CA ILE A 8 -36.08 48.95 -43.27
C ILE A 8 -34.62 48.81 -43.71
N GLN A 9 -33.70 49.07 -42.80
CA GLN A 9 -32.26 48.97 -43.03
C GLN A 9 -31.89 47.50 -43.24
N SER A 10 -31.17 47.18 -44.32
CA SER A 10 -30.69 45.81 -44.56
C SER A 10 -29.68 45.44 -43.48
N VAL A 11 -29.94 44.36 -42.74
CA VAL A 11 -28.99 43.81 -41.78
C VAL A 11 -27.77 43.29 -42.56
N GLU A 12 -26.60 43.85 -42.26
CA GLU A 12 -25.33 43.38 -42.76
C GLU A 12 -25.06 42.01 -42.09
N ASP A 13 -25.07 40.98 -42.92
CA ASP A 13 -24.79 39.56 -42.64
C ASP A 13 -25.89 38.74 -41.92
N PRO A 14 -26.62 37.86 -42.64
CA PRO A 14 -27.52 36.90 -42.01
C PRO A 14 -26.71 35.85 -41.25
N VAL A 15 -26.73 35.91 -39.92
CA VAL A 15 -26.12 34.91 -39.04
C VAL A 15 -26.75 33.55 -39.31
N SER A 16 -25.93 32.57 -39.70
CA SER A 16 -26.40 31.23 -40.03
C SER A 16 -26.88 30.51 -38.78
N LEU A 17 -28.12 29.99 -38.80
CA LEU A 17 -28.68 29.21 -37.69
C LEU A 17 -27.82 27.97 -37.35
N LEU A 18 -27.04 27.47 -38.31
CA LEU A 18 -26.10 26.37 -38.09
C LEU A 18 -25.01 26.74 -37.07
N GLU A 19 -24.51 27.97 -37.12
CA GLU A 19 -23.45 28.47 -36.24
C GLU A 19 -23.96 28.62 -34.78
N ILE A 20 -25.21 29.07 -34.63
CA ILE A 20 -25.91 29.15 -33.33
C ILE A 20 -26.08 27.74 -32.75
N THR A 21 -26.42 26.75 -33.58
CA THR A 21 -26.57 25.36 -33.12
C THR A 21 -25.24 24.70 -32.76
N SER A 22 -24.15 25.01 -33.48
CA SER A 22 -22.83 24.49 -33.13
C SER A 22 -22.31 25.08 -31.83
N ASP A 23 -22.52 26.37 -31.59
CA ASP A 23 -22.05 27.05 -30.37
C ASP A 23 -22.83 26.59 -29.13
N GLN A 24 -24.15 26.38 -29.27
CA GLN A 24 -24.96 25.78 -28.21
C GLN A 24 -24.58 24.31 -27.93
N LEU A 25 -24.24 23.54 -28.97
CA LEU A 25 -23.77 22.16 -28.79
C LEU A 25 -22.42 22.13 -28.06
N ALA A 26 -21.47 22.98 -28.44
CA ALA A 26 -20.17 23.10 -27.81
C ALA A 26 -20.31 23.42 -26.31
N LYS A 27 -21.15 24.41 -25.96
CA LYS A 27 -21.46 24.75 -24.57
C LYS A 27 -22.04 23.57 -23.79
N SER A 28 -22.97 22.83 -24.40
CA SER A 28 -23.57 21.66 -23.75
C SER A 28 -22.59 20.51 -23.49
N LEU A 29 -21.59 20.32 -24.36
CA LEU A 29 -20.53 19.32 -24.18
C LEU A 29 -19.59 19.73 -23.06
N GLN A 30 -19.17 21.00 -23.03
CA GLN A 30 -18.34 21.56 -21.97
C GLN A 30 -19.02 21.44 -20.60
N GLU A 31 -20.31 21.78 -20.49
CA GLU A 31 -21.07 21.62 -19.24
C GLU A 31 -21.13 20.16 -18.76
N LYS A 32 -21.27 19.20 -19.69
CA LYS A 32 -21.26 17.77 -19.37
C LYS A 32 -19.89 17.31 -18.85
N GLU A 33 -18.81 17.79 -19.45
CA GLU A 33 -17.45 17.49 -19.00
C GLU A 33 -17.18 18.06 -17.60
N LEU A 34 -17.58 19.32 -17.35
CA LEU A 34 -17.48 19.94 -16.03
C LEU A 34 -18.27 19.18 -14.96
N LYS A 35 -19.46 18.69 -15.31
CA LYS A 35 -20.29 17.89 -14.40
C LYS A 35 -19.63 16.55 -14.07
N LYS A 36 -19.07 15.87 -15.08
CA LYS A 36 -18.32 14.61 -14.91
C LYS A 36 -17.08 14.80 -14.03
N TYR A 37 -16.36 15.91 -14.20
CA TYR A 37 -15.22 16.26 -13.35
C TYR A 37 -15.66 16.47 -11.89
N LYS A 38 -16.75 17.21 -11.68
CA LYS A 38 -17.30 17.47 -10.34
C LYS A 38 -17.79 16.20 -9.63
N ASP A 39 -18.30 15.23 -10.37
CA ASP A 39 -18.69 13.93 -9.81
C ASP A 39 -17.45 13.06 -9.50
N SER A 40 -16.39 13.15 -10.32
CA SER A 40 -15.12 12.42 -10.07
C SER A 40 -14.37 12.92 -8.83
N LEU A 41 -14.51 14.20 -8.47
CA LEU A 41 -13.93 14.77 -7.25
C LEU A 41 -14.61 14.31 -5.94
N LYS A 42 -15.80 13.71 -6.01
CA LYS A 42 -16.54 13.27 -4.82
C LYS A 42 -16.21 11.85 -4.36
N GLU A 43 -15.49 11.07 -5.16
CA GLU A 43 -15.26 9.63 -4.91
C GLU A 43 -13.83 9.29 -4.44
N GLU A 44 -12.90 10.25 -4.40
CA GLU A 44 -11.53 10.03 -3.94
C GLU A 44 -11.31 10.71 -2.57
N PRO A 45 -11.00 9.97 -1.49
CA PRO A 45 -10.46 10.60 -0.28
C PRO A 45 -9.08 11.18 -0.62
N ILE A 46 -8.98 12.51 -0.61
CA ILE A 46 -7.76 13.24 -0.92
C ILE A 46 -6.78 13.04 0.25
N THR A 47 -5.85 12.10 0.09
CA THR A 47 -4.75 11.90 1.03
C THR A 47 -3.71 13.02 0.82
N GLU A 48 -3.70 13.94 1.79
CA GLU A 48 -2.68 14.91 2.21
C GLU A 48 -1.30 14.89 1.50
N ILE A 49 -1.17 15.33 0.24
CA ILE A 49 0.14 15.75 -0.33
C ILE A 49 0.06 17.03 -1.19
N TYR A 50 -1.13 17.57 -1.49
CA TYR A 50 -1.25 18.71 -2.42
C TYR A 50 -1.52 20.07 -1.76
N ASP A 51 -1.02 20.26 -0.54
CA ASP A 51 -1.22 21.46 0.29
C ASP A 51 -0.35 22.66 -0.15
N THR A 52 -0.07 22.81 -1.46
CA THR A 52 0.66 23.97 -1.99
C THR A 52 -0.06 24.69 -3.13
N TYR A 53 -1.17 24.13 -3.67
CA TYR A 53 -1.87 24.75 -4.80
C TYR A 53 -3.39 24.69 -4.68
N GLU A 54 -3.92 24.63 -3.46
CA GLU A 54 -5.31 24.99 -3.12
C GLU A 54 -5.51 26.53 -3.20
N SER A 55 -4.86 27.21 -4.15
CA SER A 55 -5.30 28.54 -4.57
C SER A 55 -5.94 28.37 -5.94
N ASN A 56 -7.25 28.59 -6.02
CA ASN A 56 -7.98 28.70 -7.30
C ASN A 56 -7.55 29.93 -8.12
N ASP A 57 -6.47 30.60 -7.75
CA ASP A 57 -5.89 31.73 -8.48
C ASP A 57 -5.15 31.21 -9.70
N THR A 58 -5.89 31.05 -10.80
CA THR A 58 -5.34 30.94 -12.16
C THR A 58 -4.94 32.31 -12.73
N ASP A 59 -4.64 33.27 -11.87
CA ASP A 59 -4.36 34.66 -12.25
C ASP A 59 -2.94 34.83 -12.83
N SER A 60 -2.10 33.80 -12.73
CA SER A 60 -0.74 33.77 -13.27
C SER A 60 -0.54 32.59 -14.22
N ASP A 61 -0.02 32.87 -15.42
CA ASP A 61 0.33 31.85 -16.43
C ASP A 61 1.31 30.81 -15.89
N GLU A 62 2.14 31.18 -14.91
CA GLU A 62 3.06 30.28 -14.23
C GLU A 62 2.31 29.18 -13.47
N VAL A 63 1.23 29.53 -12.76
CA VAL A 63 0.41 28.58 -11.99
C VAL A 63 -0.30 27.62 -12.93
N ILE A 64 -0.81 28.14 -14.06
CA ILE A 64 -1.46 27.32 -15.10
C ILE A 64 -0.47 26.32 -15.69
N ALA A 65 0.74 26.77 -16.04
CA ALA A 65 1.78 25.90 -16.59
C ALA A 65 2.18 24.79 -15.60
N GLN A 66 2.34 25.12 -14.32
CA GLN A 66 2.65 24.14 -13.28
C GLN A 66 1.51 23.13 -13.09
N MET A 67 0.25 23.58 -13.10
CA MET A 67 -0.92 22.71 -13.01
C MET A 67 -0.98 21.73 -14.19
N LEU A 68 -0.80 22.23 -15.42
CA LEU A 68 -0.77 21.40 -16.62
C LEU A 68 0.37 20.38 -16.60
N GLN A 69 1.56 20.79 -16.14
CA GLN A 69 2.70 19.89 -16.00
C GLN A 69 2.41 18.78 -14.98
N ALA A 70 1.81 19.13 -13.83
CA ALA A 70 1.44 18.14 -12.82
C ALA A 70 0.40 17.14 -13.35
N GLN A 71 -0.61 17.61 -14.09
CA GLN A 71 -1.60 16.74 -14.75
C GLN A 71 -0.94 15.78 -15.74
N TYR A 72 -0.05 16.31 -16.59
CA TYR A 72 0.67 15.49 -17.57
C TYR A 72 1.53 14.42 -16.90
N ASN A 73 2.26 14.78 -15.84
CA ASN A 73 3.08 13.85 -15.08
C ASN A 73 2.22 12.71 -14.48
N ARG A 74 1.06 13.06 -13.92
CA ARG A 74 0.11 12.09 -13.38
C ARG A 74 -0.41 11.13 -14.45
N GLU A 75 -0.81 11.64 -15.61
CA GLU A 75 -1.30 10.80 -16.72
C GLU A 75 -0.23 9.83 -17.22
N TYR A 76 1.00 10.31 -17.34
CA TYR A 76 2.14 9.51 -17.74
C TYR A 76 2.45 8.40 -16.71
N ASP A 77 2.46 8.72 -15.41
CA ASP A 77 2.68 7.74 -14.35
C ASP A 77 1.55 6.70 -14.31
N MET A 78 0.29 7.11 -14.50
CA MET A 78 -0.85 6.19 -14.63
C MET A 78 -0.72 5.27 -15.84
N MET A 79 -0.28 5.78 -16.99
CA MET A 79 -0.02 4.99 -18.18
C MET A 79 1.06 3.94 -17.89
N LEU A 80 2.18 4.34 -17.30
CA LEU A 80 3.25 3.42 -16.89
C LEU A 80 2.71 2.32 -15.96
N LYS A 81 1.95 2.66 -14.92
CA LYS A 81 1.33 1.69 -13.98
C LYS A 81 0.43 0.68 -14.71
N ARG A 82 -0.36 1.12 -15.70
CA ARG A 82 -1.18 0.23 -16.54
C ARG A 82 -0.34 -0.70 -17.42
N THR A 83 0.76 -0.21 -17.98
CA THR A 83 1.66 -1.05 -18.78
C THR A 83 2.39 -2.07 -17.92
N GLU A 84 2.85 -1.67 -16.72
CA GLU A 84 3.51 -2.53 -15.75
C GLU A 84 2.61 -3.68 -15.31
N THR A 85 1.38 -3.38 -14.91
CA THR A 85 0.39 -4.40 -14.50
C THR A 85 0.05 -5.35 -15.64
N LYS A 86 -0.08 -4.84 -16.87
CA LYS A 86 -0.34 -5.66 -18.07
C LYS A 86 0.82 -6.61 -18.40
N VAL A 87 2.06 -6.16 -18.25
CA VAL A 87 3.26 -6.98 -18.50
C VAL A 87 3.43 -8.02 -17.40
N ASN A 88 3.22 -7.65 -16.14
CA ASN A 88 3.46 -8.52 -15.00
C ASN A 88 2.38 -9.60 -14.82
N ARG A 89 1.11 -9.32 -15.13
CA ARG A 89 -0.06 -10.22 -15.07
C ARG A 89 0.13 -11.47 -14.18
N ASP A 90 0.44 -12.63 -14.77
CA ASP A 90 0.59 -13.92 -14.07
C ASP A 90 2.07 -14.40 -14.03
N SER A 91 3.02 -13.50 -14.31
CA SER A 91 4.44 -13.82 -14.29
C SER A 91 4.92 -14.06 -12.86
N LYS A 92 5.80 -15.06 -12.69
CA LYS A 92 6.48 -15.31 -11.41
C LYS A 92 7.57 -14.27 -11.12
N VAL A 93 7.99 -13.52 -12.14
CA VAL A 93 9.01 -12.48 -12.07
C VAL A 93 8.42 -11.19 -12.62
N ASN A 94 8.47 -10.13 -11.83
CA ASN A 94 7.87 -8.85 -12.19
C ASN A 94 8.94 -7.82 -12.57
N ILE A 95 8.61 -6.99 -13.56
CA ILE A 95 9.42 -5.85 -14.00
C ILE A 95 8.78 -4.60 -13.40
N SER A 96 9.61 -3.66 -12.92
CA SER A 96 9.13 -2.37 -12.42
C SER A 96 9.62 -1.21 -13.26
N TYR A 97 8.73 -0.24 -13.49
CA TYR A 97 9.02 1.01 -14.19
C TYR A 97 9.20 2.21 -13.24
N SER A 98 9.50 1.97 -11.95
CA SER A 98 9.67 3.02 -10.94
C SER A 98 10.65 4.12 -11.35
N LYS A 99 11.78 3.77 -11.97
CA LYS A 99 12.79 4.72 -12.46
C LYS A 99 12.32 5.66 -13.58
N TYR A 100 11.22 5.31 -14.24
CA TYR A 100 10.65 6.11 -15.32
C TYR A 100 9.52 7.00 -14.83
N ARG A 101 9.08 6.90 -13.57
CA ARG A 101 7.99 7.73 -13.03
C ARG A 101 8.50 9.13 -12.71
N MET A 102 7.65 10.12 -12.96
CA MET A 102 7.95 11.54 -12.74
C MET A 102 7.76 11.92 -11.27
N SER A 103 6.81 11.29 -10.57
CA SER A 103 6.65 11.45 -9.13
C SER A 103 7.74 10.68 -8.37
N SER A 104 8.63 11.39 -7.67
CA SER A 104 9.59 10.78 -6.73
C SER A 104 8.92 10.23 -5.46
N PHE A 105 7.63 10.51 -5.27
CA PHE A 105 6.85 9.94 -4.18
C PHE A 105 6.32 8.58 -4.62
N GLU A 106 6.85 7.51 -4.03
CA GLU A 106 6.22 6.20 -4.09
C GLU A 106 4.84 6.34 -3.44
N GLU A 107 3.81 6.52 -4.27
CA GLU A 107 2.44 6.22 -3.86
C GLU A 107 2.48 4.76 -3.38
N PRO A 108 2.30 4.50 -2.07
CA PRO A 108 2.37 3.14 -1.56
C PRO A 108 1.38 2.32 -2.38
N ASP A 109 1.89 1.23 -2.95
CA ASP A 109 1.16 0.35 -3.84
C ASP A 109 -0.09 -0.15 -3.10
N GLU A 110 -1.21 0.58 -3.24
CA GLU A 110 -2.54 0.17 -2.84
C GLU A 110 -2.98 -0.97 -3.75
N ARG A 111 -2.25 -2.09 -3.69
CA ARG A 111 -2.91 -3.36 -3.86
C ARG A 111 -3.98 -3.34 -2.78
N LYS A 112 -5.22 -3.13 -3.19
CA LYS A 112 -6.40 -3.42 -2.39
C LYS A 112 -6.36 -4.90 -2.03
N THR A 113 -5.55 -5.23 -1.04
CA THR A 113 -5.72 -6.44 -0.26
C THR A 113 -6.99 -6.17 0.53
N ASP A 114 -8.09 -6.71 0.03
CA ASP A 114 -9.39 -6.80 0.68
C ASP A 114 -9.28 -7.66 1.94
N THR A 115 -8.47 -7.18 2.89
CA THR A 115 -8.23 -7.82 4.18
C THR A 115 -8.31 -6.73 5.22
N ASP A 116 -9.45 -6.73 5.89
CA ASP A 116 -9.66 -6.23 7.25
C ASP A 116 -8.51 -6.68 8.16
N ASP A 117 -7.40 -5.96 8.13
CA ASP A 117 -6.14 -6.37 8.78
C ASP A 117 -5.54 -5.22 9.59
N THR A 118 -6.40 -4.47 10.27
CA THR A 118 -5.99 -3.50 11.30
C THR A 118 -5.31 -4.18 12.51
N ASN A 119 -5.29 -5.51 12.54
CA ASN A 119 -4.60 -6.34 13.53
C ASN A 119 -3.66 -7.38 12.90
N LYS A 120 -3.07 -7.10 11.73
CA LYS A 120 -1.96 -7.95 11.27
C LYS A 120 -0.80 -7.74 12.23
N ASP A 121 -0.55 -8.74 13.07
CA ASP A 121 0.66 -8.79 13.87
C ASP A 121 1.87 -8.62 12.93
N PHE A 122 2.47 -7.42 12.91
CA PHE A 122 3.67 -7.13 12.11
C PHE A 122 4.81 -8.11 12.40
N ASP A 123 4.87 -8.60 13.64
CA ASP A 123 5.74 -9.69 14.07
C ASP A 123 4.93 -10.78 14.76
N ARG A 124 4.80 -11.92 14.08
CA ARG A 124 4.13 -13.12 14.59
C ARG A 124 4.76 -13.61 15.90
N PHE A 125 6.07 -13.47 16.07
CA PHE A 125 6.78 -13.95 17.26
C PHE A 125 6.43 -13.13 18.51
N VAL A 126 6.34 -11.81 18.38
CA VAL A 126 5.95 -10.93 19.50
C VAL A 126 4.56 -11.30 20.01
N SER A 127 3.63 -11.56 19.10
CA SER A 127 2.26 -11.93 19.47
C SER A 127 2.18 -13.31 20.10
N ILE A 128 2.98 -14.28 19.64
CA ILE A 128 3.12 -15.60 20.28
C ILE A 128 3.69 -15.46 21.70
N GLU A 129 4.73 -14.64 21.90
CA GLU A 129 5.31 -14.43 23.23
C GLU A 129 4.32 -13.75 24.18
N LYS A 130 3.58 -12.75 23.71
CA LYS A 130 2.50 -12.10 24.44
C LYS A 130 1.40 -13.09 24.81
N GLU A 131 1.03 -13.97 23.89
CA GLU A 131 0.03 -15.02 24.13
C GLU A 131 0.49 -16.03 25.19
N TYR A 132 1.77 -16.41 25.18
CA TYR A 132 2.34 -17.31 26.18
C TYR A 132 2.46 -16.64 27.56
N ALA A 133 2.83 -15.36 27.60
CA ALA A 133 2.91 -14.55 28.82
C ALA A 133 1.52 -14.28 29.43
N SER A 134 0.46 -14.32 28.62
CA SER A 134 -0.92 -14.14 29.09
C SER A 134 -1.43 -15.30 29.95
N ILE A 135 -0.72 -16.44 30.03
CA ILE A 135 -1.14 -17.59 30.84
C ILE A 135 -0.81 -17.30 32.32
N PRO A 136 -1.82 -17.19 33.19
CA PRO A 136 -1.63 -16.88 34.61
C PRO A 136 -0.84 -17.97 35.35
N ARG A 137 -0.41 -17.65 36.58
CA ARG A 137 0.35 -18.58 37.44
C ARG A 137 -0.36 -19.91 37.72
N CYS A 138 -1.69 -19.97 37.60
CA CYS A 138 -2.45 -21.22 37.74
C CYS A 138 -2.22 -22.22 36.58
N GLY A 139 -1.45 -21.85 35.55
CA GLY A 139 -0.92 -22.79 34.55
C GLY A 139 -1.79 -22.98 33.31
N TYR A 140 -3.00 -22.39 33.29
CA TYR A 140 -3.92 -22.48 32.16
C TYR A 140 -4.74 -21.20 31.97
N LYS A 141 -5.24 -21.00 30.75
CA LYS A 141 -6.20 -19.94 30.39
C LYS A 141 -7.40 -20.56 29.68
N LYS A 142 -8.59 -19.99 29.89
CA LYS A 142 -9.79 -20.35 29.11
C LYS A 142 -9.92 -19.38 27.95
N VAL A 143 -10.07 -19.91 26.73
CA VAL A 143 -10.20 -19.12 25.50
C VAL A 143 -11.58 -19.37 24.91
N GLY A 144 -12.29 -18.28 24.59
CA GLY A 144 -13.60 -18.29 23.94
C GLY A 144 -14.79 -18.64 24.85
N GLU A 145 -16.00 -18.47 24.32
CA GLU A 145 -17.26 -18.79 25.00
C GLU A 145 -17.39 -20.30 25.32
N GLY A 146 -16.69 -21.15 24.56
CA GLY A 146 -16.70 -22.62 24.72
C GLY A 146 -15.81 -23.20 25.83
N SER A 147 -15.20 -22.37 26.69
CA SER A 147 -14.33 -22.81 27.80
C SER A 147 -13.14 -23.71 27.38
N GLN A 148 -12.59 -23.53 26.17
CA GLN A 148 -11.40 -24.28 25.75
C GLN A 148 -10.20 -23.90 26.62
N ILE A 149 -9.59 -24.89 27.26
CA ILE A 149 -8.46 -24.68 28.17
C ILE A 149 -7.15 -24.79 27.38
N VAL A 150 -6.38 -23.70 27.34
CA VAL A 150 -5.02 -23.67 26.80
C VAL A 150 -4.03 -23.66 27.95
N THR A 151 -3.03 -24.54 27.89
CA THR A 151 -1.97 -24.63 28.90
C THR A 151 -0.61 -24.29 28.29
N LYS A 152 0.40 -24.07 29.14
CA LYS A 152 1.79 -23.91 28.68
C LYS A 152 2.35 -25.15 27.97
N HIS A 153 1.73 -26.31 28.17
CA HIS A 153 2.15 -27.59 27.61
C HIS A 153 1.34 -28.01 26.39
N ASP A 154 0.45 -27.15 25.89
CA ASP A 154 -0.21 -27.39 24.62
C ASP A 154 0.86 -27.55 23.51
N MET A 155 0.72 -28.59 22.69
CA MET A 155 1.68 -28.94 21.65
C MET A 155 1.91 -27.78 20.69
N LEU A 156 0.85 -27.07 20.29
CA LEU A 156 0.96 -25.95 19.34
C LEU A 156 1.66 -24.74 19.99
N MET A 157 1.28 -24.41 21.23
CA MET A 157 1.91 -23.31 21.97
C MET A 157 3.39 -23.59 22.24
N SER A 158 3.72 -24.80 22.71
CA SER A 158 5.10 -25.21 22.93
C SER A 158 5.90 -25.22 21.63
N SER A 159 5.32 -25.64 20.50
CA SER A 159 6.02 -25.69 19.22
C SER A 159 6.34 -24.30 18.67
N ARG A 160 5.41 -23.35 18.82
CA ARG A 160 5.60 -21.95 18.45
C ARG A 160 6.67 -21.28 19.32
N ILE A 161 6.58 -21.46 20.63
CA ILE A 161 7.56 -20.90 21.59
C ILE A 161 8.95 -21.50 21.40
N ASN A 162 9.05 -22.78 21.02
CA ASN A 162 10.32 -23.38 20.65
C ASN A 162 10.92 -22.68 19.42
N ALA A 163 10.11 -22.33 18.41
CA ALA A 163 10.57 -21.57 17.26
C ALA A 163 11.11 -20.19 17.66
N CYS A 164 10.41 -19.44 18.53
CA CYS A 164 10.90 -18.17 19.07
C CYS A 164 12.28 -18.35 19.76
N ARG A 165 12.40 -19.41 20.57
CA ARG A 165 13.61 -19.68 21.37
C ARG A 165 14.82 -20.10 20.56
N VAL A 166 14.64 -20.63 19.34
CA VAL A 166 15.78 -21.00 18.48
C VAL A 166 16.60 -19.78 18.08
N LEU A 167 15.97 -18.61 17.91
CA LEU A 167 16.65 -17.35 17.62
C LEU A 167 17.61 -16.92 18.73
N GLN A 168 17.42 -17.43 19.95
CA GLN A 168 18.23 -17.09 21.13
C GLN A 168 19.37 -18.10 21.38
N PHE A 169 19.52 -19.12 20.55
CA PHE A 169 20.57 -20.13 20.70
C PHE A 169 21.95 -19.56 20.35
N PRO A 170 22.99 -19.71 21.19
CA PRO A 170 24.36 -19.32 20.82
C PRO A 170 24.97 -20.35 19.85
N PRO A 171 25.81 -20.00 18.85
CA PRO A 171 26.34 -18.67 18.47
C PRO A 171 25.38 -17.79 17.64
N GLY A 172 24.08 -18.10 17.62
CA GLY A 172 23.09 -17.54 16.72
C GLY A 172 22.81 -18.55 15.60
N ILE A 173 21.55 -18.90 15.38
CA ILE A 173 21.16 -19.70 14.21
C ILE A 173 20.46 -18.77 13.23
N ASP A 174 21.06 -18.58 12.06
CA ASP A 174 20.48 -17.79 10.98
C ASP A 174 19.27 -18.53 10.41
N THR A 175 18.09 -18.15 10.88
CA THR A 175 16.82 -18.82 10.51
C THR A 175 16.17 -18.16 9.28
N GLY A 176 16.71 -17.04 8.79
CA GLY A 176 16.16 -16.27 7.67
C GLY A 176 14.95 -15.43 8.07
N ASP A 177 14.12 -15.04 7.09
CA ASP A 177 12.87 -14.34 7.34
C ASP A 177 11.79 -15.33 7.81
N THR A 178 11.63 -15.43 9.12
CA THR A 178 10.58 -16.21 9.76
C THR A 178 9.42 -15.38 10.29
N GLY A 179 9.42 -14.05 10.08
CA GLY A 179 8.38 -13.17 10.61
C GLY A 179 7.04 -13.31 9.88
N GLY A 180 7.09 -13.63 8.57
CA GLY A 180 5.91 -13.68 7.70
C GLY A 180 5.03 -14.93 7.80
N PHE A 181 5.41 -15.97 8.57
CA PHE A 181 4.63 -17.21 8.68
C PHE A 181 4.68 -17.85 10.08
N ASP A 182 3.68 -18.68 10.39
CA ASP A 182 3.54 -19.33 11.70
C ASP A 182 4.53 -20.50 11.88
N VAL A 183 5.78 -20.20 12.23
CA VAL A 183 6.84 -21.18 12.42
C VAL A 183 6.58 -22.06 13.65
N LYS A 184 6.64 -23.39 13.45
CA LYS A 184 6.45 -24.38 14.52
C LYS A 184 7.61 -25.36 14.52
N LEU A 185 8.21 -25.57 15.69
CA LEU A 185 9.27 -26.56 15.88
C LEU A 185 8.85 -27.66 16.86
N ASN A 186 8.97 -28.90 16.38
CA ASN A 186 8.79 -30.07 17.22
C ASN A 186 9.84 -30.10 18.35
N ASN A 187 9.42 -30.48 19.56
CA ASN A 187 10.28 -30.67 20.74
C ASN A 187 11.54 -31.51 20.44
N LYS A 188 11.42 -32.58 19.63
CA LYS A 188 12.57 -33.42 19.27
C LYS A 188 13.64 -32.62 18.50
N VAL A 189 13.19 -31.81 17.53
CA VAL A 189 14.07 -30.98 16.70
C VAL A 189 14.67 -29.86 17.54
N PHE A 190 13.86 -29.18 18.34
CA PHE A 190 14.33 -28.13 19.26
C PHE A 190 15.43 -28.63 20.20
N ASN A 191 15.24 -29.79 20.82
CA ASN A 191 16.22 -30.36 21.75
C ASN A 191 17.52 -30.77 21.04
N SER A 192 17.43 -31.32 19.83
CA SER A 192 18.59 -31.65 19.01
C SER A 192 19.36 -30.37 18.64
N LEU A 193 18.68 -29.35 18.12
CA LEU A 193 19.26 -28.05 17.78
C LEU A 193 19.95 -27.41 18.99
N ARG A 194 19.29 -27.43 20.16
CA ARG A 194 19.84 -26.92 21.40
C ARG A 194 21.14 -27.63 21.79
N ALA A 195 21.17 -28.95 21.72
CA ALA A 195 22.36 -29.73 22.03
C ALA A 195 23.53 -29.41 21.07
N HIS A 196 23.24 -29.31 19.76
CA HIS A 196 24.23 -28.95 18.76
C HIS A 196 24.75 -27.52 18.94
N SER A 197 23.87 -26.55 19.18
CA SER A 197 24.20 -25.15 19.45
C SER A 197 25.16 -25.03 20.64
N HIS A 198 24.82 -25.63 21.78
CA HIS A 198 25.68 -25.60 22.96
C HIS A 198 27.02 -26.33 22.73
N ALA A 199 27.03 -27.43 22.00
CA ALA A 199 28.25 -28.16 21.67
C ALA A 199 29.19 -27.33 20.78
N GLN A 200 28.66 -26.63 19.76
CA GLN A 200 29.45 -25.73 18.91
C GLN A 200 29.99 -24.54 19.71
N TRP A 201 29.15 -23.89 20.50
CA TRP A 201 29.54 -22.79 21.37
C TRP A 201 30.67 -23.17 22.34
N SER A 202 30.60 -24.36 22.93
CA SER A 202 31.66 -24.88 23.81
C SER A 202 32.98 -25.08 23.06
N LYS A 203 32.93 -25.63 21.83
CA LYS A 203 34.11 -25.81 20.97
C LYS A 203 34.74 -24.49 20.57
N GLU A 204 33.95 -23.48 20.22
CA GLU A 204 34.44 -22.15 19.89
C GLU A 204 35.14 -21.49 21.08
N LYS A 205 34.53 -21.54 22.26
CA LYS A 205 35.14 -21.04 23.50
C LYS A 205 36.46 -21.74 23.86
N ALA A 206 36.58 -23.03 23.58
CA ALA A 206 37.81 -23.78 23.80
C ALA A 206 38.93 -23.37 22.83
N LYS A 207 38.59 -23.02 21.58
CA LYS A 207 39.56 -22.53 20.58
C LYS A 207 40.09 -21.13 20.90
N THR A 208 39.27 -20.26 21.49
CA THR A 208 39.65 -18.88 21.81
C THR A 208 40.44 -18.74 23.10
N ARG A 209 40.53 -19.79 23.93
CA ARG A 209 41.41 -19.79 25.11
C ARG A 209 42.82 -20.15 24.65
N PRO A 210 43.80 -19.23 24.70
CA PRO A 210 45.17 -19.58 24.40
C PRO A 210 45.63 -20.63 25.42
N HIS A 211 46.24 -21.70 24.93
CA HIS A 211 46.86 -22.70 25.78
C HIS A 211 47.98 -21.99 26.56
N SER A 212 47.73 -21.68 27.84
CA SER A 212 48.80 -21.25 28.75
C SER A 212 49.82 -22.38 28.78
N LYS A 213 51.00 -22.12 28.24
CA LYS A 213 52.20 -22.93 28.49
C LYS A 213 52.74 -22.60 29.87
#